data_AF-A0A3L7DUH0-F1
#
_entry.id   AF-A0A3L7DUH0-F1
#
_cell.length_a   1.000
_cell.length_b   1.000
_cell.length_c   1.000
_cell.angle_alpha   90.00
_cell.angle_beta   90.00
_cell.angle_gamma   90.00
#
_symmetry.space_group_name_H-M   'P 1'
#
loop_
_entity.id
_entity.type
_entity.pdbx_description
1 polymer ?
#
loop_
_entity_poly.entity_id
_entity_poly.type
_entity_poly.pdbx_seq_one_letter_code
_entity_poly.pdbx_strand_id
1 'polypeptide(L)'
;MNFLKDENIFDSLKSCLVFAAAVGAEQGIRCEFTESAEKIPLRIFNESQDLPFMLALALSITGDISYFRADKMDEVILIFEETAAAGLDYLEGSVDQSNPKESIERLVIGNNSGSMIDDLAKIW
;
A
#
# COMPACT_ATOMS: atom_id res chain seq x y z
N MET A 1 -0.91 12.36 -8.88
CA MET A 1 0.20 11.38 -8.85
C MET A 1 1.58 11.97 -9.13
N ASN A 2 1.79 12.72 -10.22
CA ASN A 2 3.12 13.32 -10.53
C ASN A 2 3.64 14.21 -9.40
N PHE A 3 2.79 15.00 -8.75
CA PHE A 3 3.22 15.92 -7.70
C PHE A 3 3.90 15.25 -6.49
N LEU A 4 3.49 14.05 -6.05
CA LEU A 4 4.17 13.35 -4.94
C LEU A 4 5.58 12.88 -5.31
N LYS A 5 5.79 12.58 -6.59
CA LYS A 5 7.11 12.29 -7.14
C LYS A 5 7.91 13.57 -7.39
N ASP A 6 7.28 14.60 -7.92
CA ASP A 6 7.91 15.88 -8.28
C ASP A 6 8.41 16.63 -7.04
N GLU A 7 7.72 16.46 -5.89
CA GLU A 7 8.13 16.96 -4.57
C GLU A 7 9.18 16.07 -3.87
N ASN A 8 9.71 15.04 -4.54
CA ASN A 8 10.67 14.06 -3.99
C ASN A 8 10.22 13.40 -2.67
N ILE A 9 8.92 13.18 -2.49
CA ILE A 9 8.39 12.45 -1.31
C ILE A 9 8.63 10.95 -1.48
N PHE A 10 8.53 10.46 -2.71
CA PHE A 10 8.86 9.08 -3.07
C PHE A 10 9.94 9.04 -4.14
N ASP A 11 10.95 8.19 -3.93
CA ASP A 11 12.05 7.99 -4.88
C ASP A 11 11.60 7.41 -6.24
N SER A 12 10.42 6.79 -6.27
CA SER A 12 9.85 6.20 -7.48
C SER A 12 8.33 6.11 -7.43
N LEU A 13 7.70 6.04 -8.61
CA LEU A 13 6.26 5.75 -8.73
C LEU A 13 5.90 4.40 -8.09
N LYS A 14 6.83 3.43 -8.13
CA LYS A 14 6.68 2.14 -7.47
C LYS A 14 6.55 2.31 -5.96
N SER A 15 7.42 3.08 -5.33
CA SER A 15 7.36 3.37 -3.89
C SER A 15 6.04 4.07 -3.52
N CYS A 16 5.58 5.00 -4.36
CA CYS A 16 4.27 5.64 -4.19
C CYS A 16 3.12 4.63 -4.27
N LEU A 17 3.17 3.67 -5.20
CA LEU A 17 2.16 2.61 -5.34
C LEU A 17 2.15 1.65 -4.15
N VAL A 18 3.32 1.21 -3.69
CA VAL A 18 3.44 0.35 -2.50
C VAL A 18 2.88 1.06 -1.27
N PHE A 19 3.18 2.35 -1.10
CA PHE A 19 2.62 3.15 -0.01
C PHE A 19 1.10 3.30 -0.13
N ALA A 20 0.59 3.59 -1.33
CA ALA A 20 -0.85 3.67 -1.56
C ALA A 20 -1.55 2.34 -1.26
N ALA A 21 -0.97 1.20 -1.64
CA ALA A 21 -1.51 -0.11 -1.29
C ALA A 21 -1.57 -0.31 0.24
N ALA A 22 -0.54 0.11 0.98
CA ALA A 22 -0.57 0.06 2.45
C ALA A 22 -1.67 0.96 3.02
N VAL A 23 -1.86 2.17 2.49
CA VAL A 23 -2.94 3.09 2.91
C VAL A 23 -4.30 2.48 2.62
N GLY A 24 -4.53 1.94 1.42
CA GLY A 24 -5.80 1.29 1.08
C GLY A 24 -6.12 0.10 1.99
N ALA A 25 -5.11 -0.71 2.30
CA ALA A 25 -5.24 -1.85 3.21
C ALA A 25 -5.63 -1.41 4.62
N GLU A 26 -4.95 -0.40 5.15
CA GLU A 26 -5.19 0.14 6.49
C GLU A 26 -6.59 0.75 6.62
N GLN A 27 -7.06 1.43 5.57
CA GLN A 27 -8.42 1.98 5.54
C GLN A 27 -9.49 0.89 5.25
N GLY A 28 -9.08 -0.35 4.95
CA GLY A 28 -9.99 -1.44 4.59
C GLY A 28 -10.75 -1.20 3.29
N ILE A 29 -10.18 -0.41 2.37
CA ILE A 29 -10.80 -0.03 1.09
C ILE A 29 -10.16 -0.77 -0.08
N ARG A 30 -10.97 -1.06 -1.10
CA ARG A 30 -10.53 -1.68 -2.35
C ARG A 30 -11.41 -1.21 -3.50
N CYS A 31 -10.81 -0.94 -4.65
CA CYS A 31 -11.52 -0.58 -5.86
C CYS A 31 -11.61 -1.82 -6.76
N GLU A 32 -12.75 -2.52 -6.76
CA GLU A 32 -12.91 -3.74 -7.54
C GLU A 32 -12.88 -3.43 -9.04
N PHE A 33 -11.95 -4.06 -9.76
CA PHE A 33 -11.80 -3.84 -11.20
C PHE A 33 -12.78 -4.73 -11.95
N THR A 34 -13.79 -4.10 -12.57
CA THR A 34 -14.81 -4.79 -13.37
C THR A 34 -14.32 -5.14 -14.78
N GLU A 35 -13.32 -4.41 -15.28
CA GLU A 35 -12.55 -4.75 -16.48
C GLU A 35 -11.05 -4.60 -16.16
N SER A 36 -10.29 -5.69 -16.31
CA SER A 36 -8.84 -5.65 -16.10
C SER A 36 -8.19 -4.83 -17.21
N ALA A 37 -7.57 -3.71 -16.84
CA ALA A 37 -6.55 -3.09 -17.67
C ALA A 37 -5.30 -3.99 -17.76
N GLU A 38 -4.25 -3.53 -18.46
CA GLU A 38 -2.96 -4.21 -18.45
C GLU A 38 -2.40 -4.22 -17.02
N LYS A 39 -2.20 -5.42 -16.46
CA LYS A 39 -1.61 -5.61 -15.12
C LYS A 39 -0.24 -4.98 -15.05
N ILE A 40 0.11 -4.42 -13.89
CA ILE A 40 1.44 -3.91 -13.59
C ILE A 40 2.44 -5.06 -13.76
N PRO A 41 3.42 -4.94 -14.68
CA PRO A 41 4.38 -6.00 -14.93
C PRO A 41 5.21 -6.29 -13.68
N LEU A 42 5.16 -7.54 -13.18
CA LEU A 42 5.92 -7.98 -12.00
C LEU A 42 7.41 -7.64 -12.04
N ARG A 43 8.01 -7.61 -13.23
CA ARG A 43 9.42 -7.25 -13.44
C ARG A 43 9.80 -5.86 -12.91
N ILE A 44 8.82 -4.99 -12.64
CA ILE A 44 9.02 -3.65 -12.06
C ILE A 44 9.23 -3.75 -10.54
N PHE A 45 8.73 -4.82 -9.93
CA PHE A 45 8.82 -5.09 -8.50
C PHE A 45 10.04 -5.94 -8.17
N ASN A 46 10.70 -5.59 -7.08
CA ASN A 46 11.84 -6.31 -6.56
C ASN A 46 11.35 -7.58 -5.82
N GLU A 47 11.79 -8.74 -6.28
CA GLU A 47 11.48 -10.04 -5.68
C GLU A 47 11.85 -10.12 -4.18
N SER A 48 12.86 -9.37 -3.73
CA SER A 48 13.33 -9.45 -2.34
C SER A 48 12.58 -8.55 -1.35
N GLN A 49 11.76 -7.61 -1.83
CA GLN A 49 11.09 -6.61 -0.98
C GLN A 49 9.62 -6.44 -1.31
N ASP A 50 9.30 -6.18 -2.58
CA ASP A 50 7.95 -5.81 -3.00
C ASP A 50 7.04 -7.06 -3.05
N LEU A 51 7.58 -8.19 -3.48
CA LEU A 51 6.83 -9.44 -3.56
C LEU A 51 6.40 -9.97 -2.17
N PRO A 52 7.29 -10.06 -1.16
CA PRO A 52 6.87 -10.37 0.21
C PRO A 52 5.78 -9.43 0.76
N PHE A 53 5.86 -8.13 0.45
CA PHE A 53 4.84 -7.17 0.84
C PHE A 53 3.49 -7.47 0.18
N MET A 54 3.46 -7.70 -1.14
CA MET A 54 2.24 -8.03 -1.88
C MET A 54 1.57 -9.32 -1.35
N LEU A 55 2.38 -10.33 -1.02
CA LEU A 55 1.88 -11.58 -0.43
C LEU A 55 1.30 -11.36 0.97
N ALA A 56 1.99 -10.58 1.81
CA ALA A 56 1.51 -10.24 3.14
C ALA A 56 0.20 -9.43 3.08
N LEU A 57 0.09 -8.51 2.13
CA LEU A 57 -1.11 -7.71 1.86
C LEU A 57 -2.28 -8.60 1.40
N ALA A 58 -2.04 -9.51 0.46
CA ALA A 58 -3.07 -10.45 0.02
C ALA A 58 -3.55 -11.33 1.18
N LEU A 59 -2.63 -11.81 2.02
CA LEU A 59 -2.98 -12.57 3.22
C LEU A 59 -3.79 -11.75 4.23
N SER A 60 -3.42 -10.49 4.48
CA SER A 60 -4.13 -9.65 5.46
C SER A 60 -5.56 -9.35 5.03
N ILE A 61 -5.79 -9.21 3.72
CA ILE A 61 -7.12 -8.92 3.16
C ILE A 61 -7.98 -10.19 3.09
N THR A 62 -7.40 -11.32 2.68
CA THR A 62 -8.17 -12.55 2.38
C THR A 62 -8.22 -13.54 3.54
N GLY A 63 -7.23 -13.50 4.44
CA GLY A 63 -7.02 -14.52 5.46
C GLY A 63 -6.60 -15.89 4.90
N ASP A 64 -6.30 -15.99 3.60
CA ASP A 64 -6.03 -17.27 2.93
C ASP A 64 -4.54 -17.42 2.57
N ILE A 65 -3.89 -18.41 3.19
CA ILE A 65 -2.48 -18.74 2.92
C ILE A 65 -2.26 -19.34 1.53
N SER A 66 -3.31 -19.73 0.81
CA SER A 66 -3.20 -20.29 -0.54
C SER A 66 -2.60 -19.30 -1.54
N TYR A 67 -2.70 -17.99 -1.25
CA TYR A 67 -2.12 -16.92 -2.07
C TYR A 67 -0.59 -16.90 -2.11
N PHE A 68 0.11 -17.67 -1.24
CA PHE A 68 1.57 -17.85 -1.32
C PHE A 68 2.01 -18.77 -2.45
N ARG A 69 1.08 -19.46 -3.11
CA ARG A 69 1.40 -20.36 -4.22
C ARG A 69 1.70 -19.55 -5.48
N ALA A 70 2.65 -20.04 -6.28
CA ALA A 70 3.06 -19.38 -7.52
C ALA A 70 1.91 -19.23 -8.53
N ASP A 71 0.95 -20.15 -8.55
CA ASP A 71 -0.23 -20.10 -9.42
C ASP A 71 -1.29 -19.09 -8.97
N LYS A 72 -1.10 -18.44 -7.81
CA LYS A 72 -1.95 -17.37 -7.28
C LYS A 72 -1.39 -15.96 -7.46
N MET A 73 -0.23 -15.85 -8.09
CA MET A 73 0.47 -14.56 -8.21
C MET A 73 -0.36 -13.52 -8.97
N ASP A 74 -1.11 -13.97 -9.96
CA ASP A 74 -1.97 -13.11 -10.77
C ASP A 74 -3.10 -12.47 -9.95
N GLU A 75 -3.66 -13.20 -8.99
CA GLU A 75 -4.66 -12.68 -8.07
C GLU A 75 -4.04 -11.83 -6.95
N VAL A 76 -2.80 -12.15 -6.53
CA VAL A 76 -2.04 -11.30 -5.58
C VAL A 76 -1.79 -9.91 -6.18
N ILE A 77 -1.38 -9.85 -7.45
CA ILE A 77 -1.19 -8.59 -8.17
C ILE A 77 -2.51 -7.83 -8.25
N LEU A 78 -3.61 -8.51 -8.58
CA LEU A 78 -4.91 -7.85 -8.67
C LEU A 78 -5.30 -7.23 -7.32
N ILE A 79 -5.18 -7.97 -6.22
CA ILE A 79 -5.46 -7.44 -4.88
C ILE A 79 -4.59 -6.21 -4.60
N PHE A 80 -3.29 -6.30 -4.91
CA PHE A 80 -2.38 -5.16 -4.75
C PHE A 80 -2.83 -3.94 -5.57
N GLU A 81 -3.20 -4.12 -6.84
CA GLU A 81 -3.62 -3.04 -7.73
C GLU A 81 -4.92 -2.37 -7.27
N GLU A 82 -5.91 -3.17 -6.93
CA GLU A 82 -7.21 -2.67 -6.49
C GLU A 82 -7.10 -1.91 -5.16
N THR A 83 -6.24 -2.39 -4.25
CA THR A 83 -5.97 -1.72 -2.98
C THR A 83 -5.11 -0.47 -3.19
N ALA A 84 -4.11 -0.51 -4.07
CA ALA A 84 -3.30 0.65 -4.42
C ALA A 84 -4.14 1.76 -5.06
N ALA A 85 -5.06 1.40 -5.97
CA ALA A 85 -5.96 2.35 -6.60
C ALA A 85 -6.87 3.05 -5.57
N ALA A 86 -7.48 2.29 -4.67
CA ALA A 86 -8.30 2.86 -3.59
C ALA A 86 -7.47 3.74 -2.64
N GLY A 87 -6.25 3.32 -2.30
CA GLY A 87 -5.36 4.12 -1.47
C GLY A 87 -4.89 5.42 -2.14
N LEU A 88 -4.70 5.42 -3.46
CA LEU A 88 -4.38 6.64 -4.21
C LEU A 88 -5.53 7.64 -4.19
N ASP A 89 -6.76 7.16 -4.40
CA ASP A 89 -7.97 7.99 -4.33
C ASP A 89 -8.13 8.61 -2.93
N TYR A 90 -7.88 7.81 -1.89
CA TYR A 90 -7.85 8.30 -0.51
C TYR A 90 -6.78 9.38 -0.30
N LEU A 91 -5.57 9.18 -0.82
CA LEU A 91 -4.47 10.14 -0.70
C LEU A 91 -4.78 11.45 -1.43
N GLU A 92 -5.44 11.40 -2.58
CA GLU A 92 -5.85 12.61 -3.31
C GLU A 92 -6.83 13.48 -2.51
N GLY A 93 -7.74 12.85 -1.75
CA GLY A 93 -8.64 13.56 -0.85
C GLY A 93 -8.01 14.01 0.48
N SER A 94 -6.91 13.37 0.92
CA SER A 94 -6.37 13.53 2.27
C SER A 94 -5.06 14.33 2.34
N VAL A 95 -4.33 14.46 1.23
CA VAL A 95 -3.06 15.19 1.17
C VAL A 95 -3.30 16.66 0.83
N ASP A 96 -2.83 17.56 1.68
CA ASP A 96 -2.75 18.99 1.35
C ASP A 96 -1.64 19.20 0.32
N GLN A 97 -2.02 19.62 -0.89
CA GLN A 97 -1.07 19.87 -1.98
C GLN A 97 -0.09 21.01 -1.66
N SER A 98 -0.41 21.88 -0.70
CA SER A 98 0.48 22.96 -0.26
C SER A 98 1.55 22.46 0.72
N ASN A 99 1.30 21.36 1.43
CA ASN A 99 2.19 20.79 2.45
C ASN A 99 2.22 19.25 2.39
N PRO A 100 2.57 18.66 1.24
CA PRO A 100 2.34 17.25 1.00
C PRO A 100 3.14 16.33 1.90
N LYS A 101 4.39 16.71 2.19
CA LYS A 101 5.26 15.97 3.10
C LYS A 101 4.66 15.88 4.51
N GLU A 102 4.16 17.00 5.04
CA GLU A 102 3.57 17.05 6.37
C GLU A 102 2.27 16.22 6.43
N SER A 103 1.44 16.27 5.38
CA SER A 103 0.25 15.41 5.29
C SER A 103 0.61 13.92 5.33
N ILE A 104 1.63 13.50 4.60
CA ILE A 104 2.10 12.11 4.61
C ILE A 104 2.67 11.73 5.97
N GLU A 105 3.49 12.59 6.60
CA GLU A 105 4.00 12.36 7.95
C GLU A 105 2.86 12.21 8.96
N ARG A 106 1.82 13.03 8.88
CA ARG A 106 0.63 12.90 9.74
C ARG A 106 -0.15 11.61 9.50
N LEU A 107 -0.22 11.10 8.27
CA LEU A 107 -0.85 9.81 8.00
C LEU A 107 -0.07 8.66 8.65
N VAL A 108 1.26 8.74 8.66
CA VAL A 108 2.13 7.73 9.31
C VAL A 108 2.08 7.85 10.84
N ILE A 109 2.13 9.07 11.38
CA ILE A 109 2.20 9.33 12.83
C ILE A 109 0.83 9.26 13.50
N GLY A 110 -0.22 9.71 12.82
CA GLY A 110 -1.59 9.73 13.32
C GLY A 110 -2.11 8.34 13.72
N ASN A 111 -1.57 7.28 13.11
CA ASN A 111 -1.86 5.89 13.46
C ASN A 111 -1.00 5.34 14.62
N ASN A 112 0.04 6.04 15.07
CA ASN A 112 1.01 5.54 16.06
C ASN A 112 0.71 6.00 17.50
N SER A 113 -0.47 6.54 17.76
CA SER A 113 -0.88 7.00 19.11
C SER A 113 -1.32 5.86 20.05
N GLY A 114 -1.22 4.60 19.63
CA GLY A 114 -1.46 3.47 20.51
C GLY A 114 -0.99 2.15 19.91
N SER A 115 0.22 1.70 20.27
CA SER A 115 0.57 0.27 20.38
C SER A 115 2.09 0.07 20.57
N MET A 116 2.97 0.70 19.78
CA MET A 116 4.38 0.27 19.79
C MET A 116 5.13 0.53 21.11
N ILE A 117 4.92 1.68 21.75
CA ILE A 117 5.57 1.99 23.04
C ILE A 117 4.83 1.31 24.21
N ASP A 118 3.51 1.24 24.14
CA ASP A 118 2.68 0.62 25.19
C ASP A 118 2.84 -0.91 25.24
N ASP A 119 3.09 -1.56 24.09
CA ASP A 119 3.28 -3.01 24.02
C ASP A 119 4.69 -3.42 24.46
N LEU A 120 5.70 -2.55 24.30
CA LEU A 120 7.03 -2.76 24.89
C LEU A 120 7.02 -2.56 26.41
N ALA A 121 6.21 -1.64 26.93
CA ALA A 121 6.07 -1.39 28.37
C ALA A 121 5.28 -2.50 29.10
N LYS A 122 4.46 -3.28 28.39
CA LYS A 122 3.74 -4.45 28.96
C LYS A 122 4.56 -5.73 29.05
N ILE A 123 5.77 -5.75 28.48
CA ILE A 123 6.66 -6.92 28.48
C ILE A 123 7.64 -6.91 29.67
N TRP A 124 7.57 -5.88 30.53
CA TRP A 124 8.38 -5.74 31.75
C TRP A 124 7.53 -5.74 33.01
#